data_AF-A0A1X7NRW2-F1
#
_entry.id   AF-A0A1X7NRW2-F1
#
_cell.length_a   1.000
_cell.length_b   1.000
_cell.length_c   1.000
_cell.angle_alpha   90.00
_cell.angle_beta   90.00
_cell.angle_gamma   90.00
#
_symmetry.space_group_name_H-M   'P 1'
#
loop_
_entity.id
_entity.type
_entity.pdbx_description
1 polymer ?
#
loop_
_entity_poly.entity_id
_entity_poly.type
_entity_poly.pdbx_seq_one_letter_code
_entity_poly.pdbx_strand_id
1 'polypeptide(L)'
;MANGTFGILGGLLHKRAMRRWERIADHAPQMRLSNLRLARLRALQLRTLLDRVVHIADSRLTLPLIGNSAIQKPLHSDWAWRPQLWRGPISPPGVAAAETKTSFGKEVTLFHDCRISELTVRQVRNSREADLAPYGLKLDVFNFDGSFLSLVAELPPEAVQGLKRKHLVRMNAVIETENRLEIFARLNVRHGPNTEQIVRELPLRNEQIMVEFDLAYTQLNEKRVEAAWVDLIFEGARMNQILLRDVTFSRRPRAEL
;
A
#
# COMPACT_ATOMS: atom_id res chain seq x y z
N MET A 1 -10.66 -28.84 3.20
CA MET A 1 -11.94 -29.40 2.74
C MET A 1 -12.47 -28.55 1.58
N ALA A 2 -12.15 -28.89 0.33
CA ALA A 2 -12.68 -28.20 -0.88
C ALA A 2 -12.67 -29.08 -2.16
N ASN A 3 -12.41 -30.39 -2.04
CA ASN A 3 -12.27 -31.26 -3.23
C ASN A 3 -13.61 -31.64 -3.88
N GLY A 4 -14.75 -31.33 -3.24
CA GLY A 4 -16.09 -31.67 -3.75
C GLY A 4 -16.70 -30.66 -4.73
N THR A 5 -16.32 -29.37 -4.65
CA THR A 5 -16.92 -28.29 -5.45
C THR A 5 -16.43 -28.23 -6.90
N PHE A 6 -15.22 -28.73 -7.16
CA PHE A 6 -14.59 -28.72 -8.49
C PHE A 6 -14.47 -30.11 -9.13
N GLY A 7 -15.07 -31.15 -8.53
CA GLY A 7 -15.15 -32.48 -9.12
C GLY A 7 -16.13 -32.57 -10.30
N ILE A 8 -16.28 -33.76 -10.90
CA ILE A 8 -17.12 -34.01 -12.09
C ILE A 8 -18.57 -33.51 -11.90
N LEU A 9 -19.15 -33.75 -10.72
CA LEU A 9 -20.50 -33.28 -10.37
C LEU A 9 -20.58 -31.74 -10.32
N GLY A 10 -19.56 -31.07 -9.78
CA GLY A 10 -19.47 -29.60 -9.76
C GLY A 10 -19.37 -29.00 -11.17
N GLY A 11 -18.56 -29.62 -12.04
CA GLY A 11 -18.43 -29.21 -13.45
C GLY A 11 -19.74 -29.32 -14.24
N LEU A 12 -20.51 -30.39 -14.03
CA LEU A 12 -21.82 -30.58 -14.66
C LEU A 12 -22.85 -29.55 -14.17
N LEU A 13 -22.88 -29.27 -12.87
CA LEU A 13 -23.76 -28.25 -12.28
C LEU A 13 -23.41 -26.85 -12.79
N HIS A 14 -22.12 -26.53 -12.89
CA HIS A 14 -21.65 -25.25 -13.44
C HIS A 14 -22.10 -25.07 -14.90
N LYS A 15 -21.89 -26.06 -15.77
CA LYS A 15 -22.36 -26.00 -17.17
C LYS A 15 -23.86 -25.78 -17.28
N ARG A 16 -24.67 -26.42 -16.43
CA ARG A 16 -26.12 -26.23 -16.40
C ARG A 16 -26.51 -24.83 -15.94
N ALA A 17 -25.83 -24.29 -14.93
CA ALA A 17 -26.05 -22.92 -14.46
C ALA A 17 -25.72 -21.88 -15.54
N MET A 18 -24.59 -22.06 -16.25
CA MET A 18 -24.20 -21.18 -17.37
C MET A 18 -25.24 -21.19 -18.49
N ARG A 19 -25.62 -22.36 -19.00
CA ARG A 19 -26.65 -22.50 -20.05
C ARG A 19 -28.01 -21.94 -19.66
N ARG A 20 -28.32 -21.89 -18.36
CA ARG A 20 -29.56 -21.29 -17.88
C ARG A 20 -29.49 -19.77 -17.96
N TRP A 21 -28.39 -19.16 -17.52
CA TRP A 21 -28.21 -17.71 -17.54
C TRP A 21 -28.01 -17.16 -18.95
N GLU A 22 -27.36 -17.92 -19.83
CA GLU A 22 -27.27 -17.63 -21.27
C GLU A 22 -28.66 -17.52 -21.90
N ARG A 23 -29.52 -18.55 -21.74
CA ARG A 23 -30.91 -18.49 -22.21
C ARG A 23 -31.71 -17.33 -21.62
N ILE A 24 -31.50 -17.01 -20.34
CA ILE A 24 -32.15 -15.85 -19.70
C ILE A 24 -31.66 -14.54 -20.36
N ALA A 25 -30.37 -14.41 -20.65
CA ALA A 25 -29.83 -13.24 -21.33
C ALA A 25 -30.40 -13.08 -22.75
N ASP A 26 -30.42 -14.17 -23.53
CA ASP A 26 -30.92 -14.17 -24.91
C ASP A 26 -32.40 -13.75 -25.01
N HIS A 27 -33.22 -14.18 -24.05
CA HIS A 27 -34.66 -13.89 -24.05
C HIS A 27 -35.02 -12.61 -23.29
N ALA A 28 -34.05 -11.95 -22.63
CA ALA A 28 -34.30 -10.75 -21.83
C ALA A 28 -35.00 -9.60 -22.59
N PRO A 29 -34.69 -9.33 -23.88
CA PRO A 29 -35.37 -8.26 -24.63
C PRO A 29 -36.87 -8.50 -24.83
N GLN A 30 -37.31 -9.76 -24.82
CA GLN A 30 -38.69 -10.16 -25.08
C GLN A 30 -39.42 -10.64 -23.81
N MET A 31 -38.75 -10.61 -22.65
CA MET A 31 -39.33 -11.07 -21.40
C MET A 31 -40.37 -10.09 -20.84
N ARG A 32 -41.44 -10.65 -20.26
CA ARG A 32 -42.39 -9.87 -19.45
C ARG A 32 -41.66 -9.17 -18.31
N LEU A 33 -42.03 -7.91 -18.03
CA LEU A 33 -41.36 -7.05 -17.04
C LEU A 33 -41.27 -7.66 -15.64
N SER A 34 -42.28 -8.42 -15.20
CA SER A 34 -42.28 -9.13 -13.92
C SER A 34 -41.17 -10.18 -13.83
N ASN A 35 -40.99 -10.97 -14.90
CA ASN A 35 -39.95 -11.99 -15.01
C ASN A 35 -38.56 -11.36 -15.14
N LEU A 36 -38.45 -10.24 -15.86
CA LEU A 36 -37.20 -9.50 -16.00
C LEU A 36 -36.72 -8.90 -14.66
N ARG A 37 -37.63 -8.37 -13.84
CA ARG A 37 -37.32 -7.89 -12.48
C ARG A 37 -36.78 -9.01 -11.59
N LEU A 38 -37.41 -10.19 -11.64
CA LEU A 38 -36.95 -11.35 -10.87
C LEU A 38 -35.59 -11.87 -11.35
N ALA A 39 -35.39 -11.94 -12.67
CA ALA A 39 -34.11 -12.30 -13.27
C ALA A 39 -33.00 -11.33 -12.85
N ARG A 40 -33.27 -10.01 -12.88
CA ARG A 40 -32.34 -8.97 -12.43
C ARG A 40 -31.93 -9.13 -10.97
N LEU A 41 -32.89 -9.35 -10.06
CA LEU A 41 -32.58 -9.54 -8.63
C LEU A 41 -31.65 -10.74 -8.39
N ARG A 42 -31.96 -11.87 -9.03
CA ARG A 42 -31.14 -13.10 -8.93
C ARG A 42 -29.75 -12.91 -9.56
N ALA A 43 -29.65 -12.19 -10.67
CA ALA A 43 -28.37 -11.88 -11.31
C ALA A 43 -27.49 -11.01 -10.42
N LEU A 44 -28.06 -9.98 -9.79
CA LEU A 44 -27.33 -9.12 -8.86
C LEU A 44 -26.80 -9.89 -7.64
N GLN A 45 -27.60 -10.79 -7.08
CA GLN A 45 -27.16 -11.66 -5.98
C GLN A 45 -25.98 -12.55 -6.39
N LEU A 46 -26.07 -13.16 -7.58
CA LEU A 46 -25.01 -14.01 -8.10
C LEU A 46 -23.74 -13.19 -8.37
N ARG A 47 -23.86 -11.99 -8.94
CA ARG A 47 -22.75 -11.07 -9.18
C ARG A 47 -21.99 -10.77 -7.89
N THR A 48 -22.68 -10.38 -6.82
CA THR A 48 -22.04 -10.10 -5.52
C THR A 48 -21.23 -11.30 -5.00
N LEU A 49 -21.76 -12.51 -5.13
CA LEU A 49 -21.05 -13.72 -4.70
C LEU A 49 -19.84 -14.04 -5.58
N LEU A 50 -20.00 -13.91 -6.90
CA LEU A 50 -18.93 -14.12 -7.88
C LEU A 50 -17.82 -13.08 -7.70
N ASP A 51 -18.15 -11.81 -7.55
CA ASP A 51 -17.20 -10.72 -7.31
C ASP A 51 -16.37 -11.00 -6.04
N ARG A 52 -16.98 -11.53 -4.98
CA ARG A 52 -16.25 -11.95 -3.77
C ARG A 52 -15.26 -13.07 -4.05
N VAL A 53 -15.65 -14.09 -4.81
CA VAL A 53 -14.77 -15.23 -5.16
C VAL A 53 -13.65 -14.76 -6.07
N VAL A 54 -13.95 -13.98 -7.11
CA VAL A 54 -12.97 -13.39 -8.04
C VAL A 54 -12.00 -12.52 -7.26
N HIS A 55 -12.49 -11.64 -6.39
CA HIS A 55 -11.63 -10.80 -5.55
C HIS A 55 -10.67 -11.63 -4.69
N ILE A 56 -11.13 -12.72 -4.07
CA ILE A 56 -10.26 -13.63 -3.29
C ILE A 56 -9.32 -14.42 -4.20
N ALA A 57 -9.80 -14.89 -5.35
CA ALA A 57 -9.02 -15.67 -6.30
C ALA A 57 -7.90 -14.83 -6.90
N ASP A 58 -8.20 -13.62 -7.39
CA ASP A 58 -7.21 -12.62 -7.78
C ASP A 58 -6.26 -12.40 -6.60
N SER A 59 -6.78 -12.17 -5.39
CA SER A 59 -5.96 -12.00 -4.19
C SER A 59 -4.99 -13.15 -3.88
N ARG A 60 -5.27 -14.38 -4.32
CA ARG A 60 -4.47 -15.57 -4.01
C ARG A 60 -3.67 -16.11 -5.19
N LEU A 61 -4.07 -15.82 -6.42
CA LEU A 61 -3.54 -16.45 -7.63
C LEU A 61 -2.63 -15.53 -8.45
N THR A 62 -2.71 -14.21 -8.30
CA THR A 62 -1.73 -13.30 -8.91
C THR A 62 -0.50 -13.16 -8.02
N LEU A 63 0.70 -13.17 -8.61
CA LEU A 63 1.94 -12.89 -7.91
C LEU A 63 2.00 -11.41 -7.48
N PRO A 64 2.67 -11.09 -6.36
CA PRO A 64 3.32 -12.01 -5.42
C PRO A 64 2.29 -12.70 -4.49
N LEU A 65 2.49 -13.99 -4.21
CA LEU A 65 1.64 -14.75 -3.29
C LEU A 65 1.62 -14.07 -1.91
N ILE A 66 0.43 -13.90 -1.32
CA ILE A 66 0.27 -13.36 0.04
C ILE A 66 1.11 -14.22 1.00
N GLY A 67 2.03 -13.58 1.73
CA GLY A 67 3.00 -14.24 2.62
C GLY A 67 4.43 -14.26 2.07
N ASN A 68 4.64 -14.06 0.77
CA ASN A 68 5.98 -13.86 0.21
C ASN A 68 6.44 -12.40 0.44
N SER A 69 6.72 -12.06 1.70
CA SER A 69 7.26 -10.75 2.10
C SER A 69 8.77 -10.68 1.89
N ALA A 70 9.25 -11.14 0.74
CA ALA A 70 10.67 -11.03 0.42
C ALA A 70 11.05 -9.55 0.34
N ILE A 71 11.87 -9.12 1.30
CA ILE A 71 12.54 -7.81 1.26
C ILE A 71 13.92 -8.11 0.70
N GLN A 72 14.28 -7.43 -0.39
CA GLN A 72 15.67 -7.45 -0.86
C GLN A 72 16.53 -6.76 0.21
N LYS A 73 17.14 -7.56 1.08
CA LYS A 73 18.06 -7.05 2.11
C LYS A 73 19.37 -6.66 1.43
N PRO A 74 19.77 -5.38 1.47
CA PRO A 74 21.09 -5.00 0.98
C PRO A 74 22.20 -5.77 1.71
N LEU A 75 23.33 -5.96 1.03
CA LEU A 75 24.51 -6.57 1.63
C LEU A 75 24.91 -5.81 2.90
N HIS A 76 25.26 -6.57 3.94
CA HIS A 76 25.66 -6.06 5.26
C HIS A 76 24.55 -5.32 6.04
N SER A 77 23.29 -5.44 5.63
CA SER A 77 22.17 -4.96 6.44
C SER A 77 21.97 -5.82 7.68
N ASP A 78 21.99 -5.18 8.84
CA ASP A 78 21.69 -5.82 10.14
C ASP A 78 20.20 -5.80 10.47
N TRP A 79 19.41 -4.99 9.75
CA TRP A 79 17.96 -4.91 9.91
C TRP A 79 17.30 -4.54 8.58
N ALA A 80 16.09 -5.07 8.36
CA ALA A 80 15.22 -4.66 7.27
C ALA A 80 13.75 -4.89 7.63
N TRP A 81 12.88 -4.04 7.08
CA TRP A 81 11.46 -4.02 7.42
C TRP A 81 10.62 -3.44 6.28
N ARG A 82 9.41 -3.97 6.14
CA ARG A 82 8.36 -3.47 5.25
C ARG A 82 7.14 -3.17 6.12
N PRO A 83 6.52 -1.99 6.06
CA PRO A 83 5.34 -1.70 6.86
C PRO A 83 4.16 -2.62 6.50
N GLN A 84 3.26 -2.84 7.46
CA GLN A 84 2.10 -3.73 7.39
C GLN A 84 1.22 -3.41 6.18
N LEU A 85 1.09 -2.13 5.86
CA LEU A 85 0.32 -1.62 4.72
C LEU A 85 0.70 -2.27 3.38
N TRP A 86 1.96 -2.68 3.21
CA TRP A 86 2.47 -3.33 2.00
C TRP A 86 2.60 -4.86 2.14
N ARG A 87 2.45 -5.42 3.36
CA ARG A 87 2.61 -6.86 3.64
C ARG A 87 1.31 -7.65 3.57
N GLY A 88 0.18 -7.01 3.89
CA GLY A 88 -1.10 -7.71 4.03
C GLY A 88 -2.31 -6.77 3.99
N PRO A 89 -3.53 -7.33 3.91
CA PRO A 89 -4.74 -6.53 3.87
C PRO A 89 -4.92 -5.71 5.16
N ILE A 90 -5.34 -4.46 5.04
CA ILE A 90 -5.70 -3.60 6.18
C ILE A 90 -7.22 -3.36 6.24
N SER A 91 -7.71 -2.98 7.42
CA SER A 91 -9.10 -2.57 7.64
C SER A 91 -9.14 -1.21 8.34
N PRO A 92 -9.86 -0.21 7.81
CA PRO A 92 -10.52 -0.23 6.50
C PRO A 92 -9.50 -0.31 5.35
N PRO A 93 -9.85 -0.91 4.19
CA PRO A 93 -8.95 -0.96 3.03
C PRO A 93 -8.83 0.39 2.34
N GLY A 94 -9.67 1.37 2.66
CA GLY A 94 -9.58 2.72 2.14
C GLY A 94 -10.59 3.65 2.79
N VAL A 95 -10.36 4.94 2.62
CA VAL A 95 -11.15 6.04 3.16
C VAL A 95 -11.32 7.07 2.06
N ALA A 96 -12.57 7.49 1.82
CA ALA A 96 -12.89 8.64 0.98
C ALA A 96 -12.94 9.89 1.85
N ALA A 97 -12.53 11.04 1.30
CA ALA A 97 -12.38 12.28 2.07
C ALA A 97 -11.56 12.06 3.35
N ALA A 98 -10.41 11.39 3.22
CA ALA A 98 -9.56 11.02 4.33
C ALA A 98 -9.17 12.26 5.13
N GLU A 99 -9.46 12.29 6.43
CA GLU A 99 -9.10 13.40 7.30
C GLU A 99 -7.63 13.33 7.72
N THR A 100 -7.09 14.45 8.20
CA THR A 100 -5.75 14.47 8.77
C THR A 100 -5.71 13.56 10.00
N LYS A 101 -4.59 12.87 10.22
CA LYS A 101 -4.41 11.81 11.24
C LYS A 101 -5.20 10.52 10.98
N THR A 102 -5.69 10.29 9.75
CA THR A 102 -6.27 8.99 9.39
C THR A 102 -5.17 7.91 9.38
N SER A 103 -5.34 6.87 10.20
CA SER A 103 -4.41 5.74 10.29
C SER A 103 -4.78 4.60 9.32
N PHE A 104 -3.76 3.99 8.72
CA PHE A 104 -3.85 2.86 7.80
C PHE A 104 -3.09 1.66 8.37
N GLY A 105 -3.82 0.76 9.03
CA GLY A 105 -3.21 -0.27 9.86
C GLY A 105 -2.66 0.33 11.16
N LYS A 106 -1.57 -0.24 11.69
CA LYS A 106 -0.96 0.20 12.96
C LYS A 106 0.29 1.08 12.80
N GLU A 107 0.85 1.13 11.59
CA GLU A 107 2.22 1.61 11.36
C GLU A 107 2.28 2.84 10.44
N VAL A 108 1.15 3.21 9.79
CA VAL A 108 1.10 4.32 8.83
C VAL A 108 -0.03 5.27 9.16
N THR A 109 0.25 6.58 9.16
CA THR A 109 -0.75 7.63 9.39
C THR A 109 -0.61 8.74 8.36
N LEU A 110 -1.73 9.19 7.81
CA LEU A 110 -1.83 10.28 6.86
C LEU A 110 -1.95 11.62 7.58
N PHE A 111 -1.23 12.64 7.10
CA PHE A 111 -1.34 14.00 7.57
C PHE A 111 -1.51 14.95 6.39
N HIS A 112 -2.42 15.90 6.53
CA HIS A 112 -2.55 17.03 5.62
C HIS A 112 -3.17 18.24 6.32
N ASP A 113 -3.15 19.39 5.65
CA ASP A 113 -3.68 20.68 6.14
C ASP A 113 -4.88 21.20 5.33
N CYS A 114 -5.44 20.39 4.42
CA CYS A 114 -6.65 20.73 3.68
C CYS A 114 -7.83 21.09 4.58
N ARG A 115 -8.63 22.09 4.17
CA ARG A 115 -9.89 22.43 4.85
C ARG A 115 -11.02 21.53 4.39
N ILE A 116 -11.05 21.24 3.09
CA ILE A 116 -11.97 20.27 2.48
C ILE A 116 -11.11 19.13 1.93
N SER A 117 -11.25 17.94 2.52
CA SER A 117 -10.49 16.78 2.07
C SER A 117 -11.15 16.16 0.84
N GLU A 118 -10.64 16.49 -0.35
CA GLU A 118 -10.92 15.75 -1.58
C GLU A 118 -9.80 14.72 -1.86
N LEU A 119 -9.44 13.99 -0.82
CA LEU A 119 -8.41 12.97 -0.84
C LEU A 119 -9.02 11.60 -0.59
N THR A 120 -8.88 10.69 -1.55
CA THR A 120 -9.22 9.28 -1.35
C THR A 120 -7.94 8.47 -1.20
N VAL A 121 -7.82 7.73 -0.11
CA VAL A 121 -6.68 6.84 0.13
C VAL A 121 -7.18 5.42 0.21
N ARG A 122 -6.59 4.51 -0.55
CA ARG A 122 -6.97 3.10 -0.54
C ARG A 122 -5.78 2.19 -0.75
N GLN A 123 -5.74 1.12 0.02
CA GLN A 123 -4.91 -0.03 -0.26
C GLN A 123 -5.43 -0.70 -1.53
N VAL A 124 -4.49 -0.96 -2.43
CA VAL A 124 -4.75 -1.68 -3.67
C VAL A 124 -3.86 -2.91 -3.72
N ARG A 125 -4.29 -3.92 -4.45
CA ARG A 125 -3.46 -5.08 -4.69
C ARG A 125 -2.48 -4.77 -5.82
N ASN A 126 -1.22 -5.09 -5.59
CA ASN A 126 -0.23 -5.11 -6.65
C ASN A 126 -0.45 -6.34 -7.53
N SER A 127 -0.22 -6.17 -8.82
CA SER A 127 -0.49 -7.20 -9.84
C SER A 127 0.63 -7.37 -10.85
N ARG A 128 1.71 -6.57 -10.75
CA ARG A 128 2.86 -6.71 -11.64
C ARG A 128 3.74 -7.84 -11.16
N GLU A 129 4.31 -8.58 -12.11
CA GLU A 129 5.25 -9.65 -11.81
C GLU A 129 6.50 -9.15 -11.06
N ALA A 130 6.92 -7.91 -11.32
CA ALA A 130 8.05 -7.27 -10.65
C ALA A 130 7.73 -6.78 -9.22
N ASP A 131 6.45 -6.71 -8.83
CA ASP A 131 6.07 -6.20 -7.50
C ASP A 131 6.41 -7.26 -6.44
N LEU A 132 7.26 -6.89 -5.47
CA LEU A 132 7.60 -7.75 -4.33
C LEU A 132 6.58 -7.64 -3.18
N ALA A 133 5.94 -6.48 -3.05
CA ALA A 133 4.88 -6.26 -2.08
C ALA A 133 3.53 -6.70 -2.66
N PRO A 134 2.71 -7.49 -1.94
CA PRO A 134 1.37 -7.87 -2.39
C PRO A 134 0.37 -6.70 -2.45
N TYR A 135 0.60 -5.63 -1.70
CA TYR A 135 -0.29 -4.47 -1.64
C TYR A 135 0.49 -3.19 -1.85
N GLY A 136 -0.15 -2.20 -2.47
CA GLY A 136 0.30 -0.82 -2.56
C GLY A 136 -0.72 0.15 -1.96
N LEU A 137 -0.35 1.40 -1.80
CA LEU A 137 -1.22 2.48 -1.34
C LEU A 137 -1.48 3.46 -2.50
N LYS A 138 -2.74 3.65 -2.85
CA LYS A 138 -3.17 4.62 -3.85
C LYS A 138 -3.79 5.83 -3.16
N LEU A 139 -3.32 7.01 -3.56
CA LEU A 139 -3.83 8.32 -3.17
C LEU A 139 -4.40 8.99 -4.43
N ASP A 140 -5.71 9.18 -4.47
CA ASP A 140 -6.39 9.98 -5.47
C ASP A 140 -6.64 11.37 -4.86
N VAL A 141 -5.87 12.37 -5.33
CA VAL A 141 -5.88 13.74 -4.83
C VAL A 141 -6.58 14.63 -5.87
N PHE A 142 -7.76 15.15 -5.55
CA PHE A 142 -8.49 16.07 -6.44
C PHE A 142 -8.15 17.53 -6.12
N ASN A 143 -9.10 18.32 -5.63
CA ASN A 143 -8.85 19.70 -5.25
C ASN A 143 -8.12 19.75 -3.90
N PHE A 144 -6.80 19.77 -3.96
CA PHE A 144 -5.95 19.96 -2.79
C PHE A 144 -5.80 21.44 -2.49
N ASP A 145 -6.51 21.94 -1.47
CA ASP A 145 -6.44 23.33 -0.99
C ASP A 145 -5.39 23.53 0.13
N GLY A 146 -4.75 22.45 0.55
CA GLY A 146 -3.65 22.44 1.52
C GLY A 146 -2.29 22.75 0.90
N SER A 147 -1.30 22.98 1.77
CA SER A 147 0.10 23.13 1.39
C SER A 147 0.93 21.86 1.63
N PHE A 148 0.40 20.91 2.40
CA PHE A 148 1.16 19.78 2.91
C PHE A 148 0.35 18.49 2.88
N LEU A 149 0.90 17.45 2.24
CA LEU A 149 0.42 16.08 2.30
C LEU A 149 1.59 15.18 2.71
N SER A 150 1.40 14.34 3.73
CA SER A 150 2.41 13.40 4.18
C SER A 150 1.84 12.06 4.62
N LEU A 151 2.59 11.00 4.35
CA LEU A 151 2.39 9.67 4.91
C LEU A 151 3.52 9.38 5.88
N VAL A 152 3.17 9.20 7.15
CA VAL A 152 4.12 8.91 8.22
C VAL A 152 4.15 7.41 8.46
N ALA A 153 5.33 6.80 8.31
CA ALA A 153 5.59 5.41 8.65
C ALA A 153 6.38 5.34 9.97
N GLU A 154 5.77 4.79 11.02
CA GLU A 154 6.43 4.58 12.31
C GLU A 154 7.38 3.38 12.21
N LEU A 155 8.67 3.60 12.45
CA LEU A 155 9.65 2.52 12.43
C LEU A 155 9.49 1.68 13.70
N PRO A 156 9.55 0.34 13.61
CA PRO A 156 9.35 -0.51 14.76
C PRO A 156 10.54 -0.45 15.72
N PRO A 157 10.42 -0.91 16.98
CA PRO A 157 11.47 -0.80 17.99
C PRO A 157 12.83 -1.39 17.56
N GLU A 158 12.82 -2.43 16.73
CA GLU A 158 14.03 -3.08 16.21
C GLU A 158 14.85 -2.15 15.30
N ALA A 159 14.23 -1.14 14.69
CA ALA A 159 14.91 -0.15 13.87
C ALA A 159 15.86 0.73 14.70
N VAL A 160 15.46 1.06 15.94
CA VAL A 160 16.20 1.95 16.84
C VAL A 160 17.10 1.20 17.82
N GLN A 161 16.85 -0.10 18.05
CA GLN A 161 17.66 -0.91 18.95
C GLN A 161 19.11 -0.98 18.45
N GLY A 162 20.04 -0.44 19.25
CA GLY A 162 21.46 -0.38 18.89
C GLY A 162 21.79 0.58 17.75
N LEU A 163 20.89 1.51 17.42
CA LEU A 163 21.16 2.56 16.43
C LEU A 163 22.32 3.46 16.89
N LYS A 164 23.21 3.76 15.95
CA LYS A 164 24.44 4.51 16.16
C LYS A 164 24.65 5.48 15.01
N ARG A 165 25.42 6.54 15.22
CA ARG A 165 25.78 7.53 14.20
C ARG A 165 26.51 6.92 13.02
N LYS A 166 27.21 5.80 13.22
CA LYS A 166 27.84 5.07 12.11
C LYS A 166 26.87 4.30 11.20
N HIS A 167 25.58 4.27 11.48
CA HIS A 167 24.62 3.57 10.63
C HIS A 167 24.09 4.46 9.51
N LEU A 168 23.80 3.82 8.38
CA LEU A 168 22.97 4.33 7.32
C LEU A 168 21.59 3.70 7.44
N VAL A 169 20.55 4.53 7.38
CA VAL A 169 19.17 4.06 7.18
C VAL A 169 18.83 4.26 5.72
N ARG A 170 18.45 3.19 5.03
CA ARG A 170 18.05 3.23 3.62
C ARG A 170 16.55 3.04 3.53
N MET A 171 15.91 3.87 2.72
CA MET A 171 14.55 3.65 2.26
C MET A 171 14.56 3.30 0.77
N ASN A 172 13.88 2.23 0.38
CA ASN A 172 13.54 1.96 -1.00
C ASN A 172 12.04 2.15 -1.20
N ALA A 173 11.64 2.71 -2.33
CA ALA A 173 10.24 2.87 -2.70
C ALA A 173 10.02 2.58 -4.19
N VAL A 174 8.83 2.11 -4.52
CA VAL A 174 8.33 2.03 -5.90
C VAL A 174 7.10 2.92 -5.99
N ILE A 175 7.22 4.01 -6.74
CA ILE A 175 6.21 5.08 -6.77
C ILE A 175 5.82 5.37 -8.21
N GLU A 176 4.52 5.47 -8.44
CA GLU A 176 3.94 5.96 -9.68
C GLU A 176 3.11 7.20 -9.43
N THR A 177 3.22 8.16 -10.34
CA THR A 177 2.48 9.41 -10.27
C THR A 177 1.89 9.70 -11.65
N GLU A 178 0.66 10.20 -11.69
CA GLU A 178 0.02 10.60 -12.94
C GLU A 178 0.65 11.89 -13.48
N ASN A 179 0.87 12.86 -12.59
CA ASN A 179 1.58 14.11 -12.87
C ASN A 179 2.90 14.15 -12.09
N ARG A 180 3.89 14.88 -12.63
CA ARG A 180 5.16 15.11 -11.92
C ARG A 180 4.91 15.91 -10.65
N LEU A 181 5.53 15.47 -9.56
CA LEU A 181 5.54 16.20 -8.29
C LEU A 181 6.86 15.95 -7.56
N GLU A 182 7.15 16.77 -6.56
CA GLU A 182 8.33 16.59 -5.71
C GLU A 182 7.94 15.76 -4.48
N ILE A 183 8.76 14.76 -4.16
CA ILE A 183 8.53 13.89 -3.00
C ILE A 183 9.78 13.92 -2.13
N PHE A 184 9.60 14.20 -0.85
CA PHE A 184 10.66 14.22 0.14
C PHE A 184 10.43 13.14 1.19
N ALA A 185 11.47 12.42 1.56
CA ALA A 185 11.46 11.58 2.74
C ALA A 185 12.24 12.28 3.86
N ARG A 186 11.60 12.42 5.02
CA ARG A 186 12.24 12.94 6.23
C ARG A 186 12.32 11.84 7.28
N LEU A 187 13.53 11.39 7.58
CA LEU A 187 13.78 10.53 8.74
C LEU A 187 13.83 11.40 10.00
N ASN A 188 13.03 11.03 10.98
CA ASN A 188 13.03 11.62 12.30
C ASN A 188 13.52 10.57 13.31
N VAL A 189 14.48 10.93 14.16
CA VAL A 189 15.00 10.05 15.21
C VAL A 189 14.91 10.79 16.55
N ARG A 190 14.00 10.36 17.42
CA ARG A 190 13.86 10.91 18.77
C ARG A 190 14.90 10.32 19.70
N HIS A 191 15.62 11.20 20.39
CA HIS A 191 16.58 10.80 21.41
C HIS A 191 16.49 11.68 22.68
N GLY A 192 15.81 11.18 23.71
CA GLY A 192 15.43 11.99 24.86
C GLY A 192 14.49 13.14 24.46
N PRO A 193 14.75 14.39 24.89
CA PRO A 193 13.88 15.54 24.54
C PRO A 193 14.08 16.05 23.10
N ASN A 194 15.11 15.57 22.39
CA ASN A 194 15.50 16.07 21.08
C ASN A 194 15.06 15.12 19.96
N THR A 195 14.94 15.65 18.75
CA THR A 195 14.69 14.86 17.53
C THR A 195 15.63 15.32 16.44
N GLU A 196 16.44 14.41 15.90
CA GLU A 196 17.22 14.66 14.69
C GLU A 196 16.34 14.45 13.47
N GLN A 197 16.45 15.35 12.50
CA GLN A 197 15.69 15.28 11.25
C GLN A 197 16.64 15.31 10.06
N ILE A 198 16.50 14.35 9.14
CA ILE A 198 17.27 14.28 7.91
C ILE A 198 16.31 14.19 6.74
N VAL A 199 16.39 15.13 5.81
CA VAL A 199 15.54 15.17 4.61
C VAL A 199 16.31 14.69 3.39
N ARG A 200 15.65 13.91 2.53
CA ARG A 200 16.13 13.47 1.22
C ARG A 200 15.01 13.63 0.20
N GLU A 201 15.30 14.27 -0.92
CA GLU A 201 14.42 14.26 -2.09
C GLU A 201 14.49 12.88 -2.77
N LEU A 202 13.35 12.38 -3.24
CA LEU A 202 13.26 11.11 -3.94
C LEU A 202 13.53 11.32 -5.43
N PRO A 203 14.59 10.70 -6.00
CA PRO A 203 14.87 10.82 -7.43
C PRO A 203 13.85 10.01 -8.25
N LEU A 204 12.76 10.64 -8.69
CA LEU A 204 11.68 10.02 -9.50
C LEU A 204 12.07 9.69 -10.95
N ARG A 205 13.38 9.48 -11.23
CA ARG A 205 13.89 9.15 -12.57
C ARG A 205 13.75 7.66 -12.90
N ASN A 206 13.69 6.82 -11.87
CA ASN A 206 13.65 5.36 -11.98
C ASN A 206 12.41 4.83 -11.24
N GLU A 207 11.89 3.67 -11.66
CA GLU A 207 10.76 3.01 -10.98
C GLU A 207 11.12 2.58 -9.54
N GLN A 208 12.36 2.14 -9.33
CA GLN A 208 12.90 1.84 -8.01
C GLN A 208 13.70 3.04 -7.50
N ILE A 209 13.18 3.66 -6.45
CA ILE A 209 13.75 4.82 -5.80
C ILE A 209 14.49 4.35 -4.55
N MET A 210 15.69 4.87 -4.33
CA MET A 210 16.50 4.58 -3.16
C MET A 210 17.09 5.87 -2.61
N VAL A 211 16.93 6.08 -1.30
CA VAL A 211 17.56 7.17 -0.57
C VAL A 211 18.22 6.64 0.71
N GLU A 212 19.36 7.23 1.08
CA GLU A 212 20.07 6.93 2.32
C GLU A 212 20.14 8.16 3.24
N PHE A 213 19.82 7.93 4.50
CA PHE A 213 19.99 8.86 5.61
C PHE A 213 21.28 8.49 6.34
N ASP A 214 22.30 9.34 6.22
CA ASP A 214 23.58 9.18 6.92
C ASP A 214 23.49 9.83 8.30
N LEU A 215 23.59 9.00 9.35
CA LEU A 215 23.52 9.46 10.73
C LEU A 215 24.85 10.04 11.24
N ALA A 216 25.95 9.95 10.49
CA ALA A 216 27.27 10.35 10.96
C ALA A 216 27.33 11.82 11.36
N TYR A 217 26.61 12.67 10.63
CA TYR A 217 26.60 14.13 10.81
C TYR A 217 25.50 14.64 11.75
N THR A 218 24.73 13.74 12.37
CA THR A 218 23.70 14.10 13.35
C THR A 218 24.29 14.34 14.73
N GLN A 219 23.55 15.06 15.59
CA GLN A 219 23.85 15.19 17.01
C GLN A 219 23.18 14.09 17.85
N LEU A 220 22.91 12.93 17.23
CA LEU A 220 22.21 11.81 17.84
C LEU A 220 22.89 11.34 19.13
N ASN A 221 22.14 11.34 20.22
CA ASN A 221 22.56 10.69 21.46
C ASN A 221 22.25 9.18 21.40
N GLU A 222 23.24 8.38 20.99
CA GLU A 222 23.12 6.93 20.77
C GLU A 222 22.59 6.16 21.99
N LYS A 223 22.83 6.65 23.22
CA LYS A 223 22.37 6.00 24.46
C LYS A 223 20.91 6.30 24.79
N ARG A 224 20.29 7.26 24.10
CA ARG A 224 18.95 7.76 24.40
C ARG A 224 17.99 7.67 23.22
N VAL A 225 18.29 6.87 22.20
CA VAL A 225 17.37 6.68 21.05
C VAL A 225 16.13 5.93 21.51
N GLU A 226 14.96 6.52 21.27
CA GLU A 226 13.68 5.99 21.77
C GLU A 226 12.75 5.55 20.65
N ALA A 227 12.66 6.33 19.57
CA ALA A 227 11.73 6.11 18.48
C ALA A 227 12.25 6.75 17.20
N ALA A 228 11.80 6.24 16.06
CA ALA A 228 12.06 6.85 14.76
C ALA A 228 10.86 6.66 13.83
N TRP A 229 10.68 7.59 12.90
CA TRP A 229 9.62 7.52 11.88
C TRP A 229 10.09 8.23 10.62
N VAL A 230 9.48 7.89 9.48
CA VAL A 230 9.76 8.53 8.20
C VAL A 230 8.49 9.21 7.70
N ASP A 231 8.60 10.50 7.40
CA ASP A 231 7.56 11.26 6.70
C ASP A 231 7.82 11.19 5.20
N LEU A 232 6.88 10.67 4.41
CA LEU A 232 6.85 10.81 2.95
C LEU A 232 5.98 12.01 2.60
N ILE A 233 6.61 13.12 2.23
CA ILE A 233 5.97 14.42 1.97
C ILE A 233 5.81 14.59 0.46
N PHE A 234 4.59 14.94 0.03
CA PHE A 234 4.22 15.14 -1.37
C PHE A 234 3.91 16.62 -1.61
N GLU A 235 4.79 17.31 -2.33
CA GLU A 235 4.59 18.72 -2.67
C GLU A 235 3.88 18.88 -4.01
N GLY A 236 2.89 19.77 -4.09
CA GLY A 236 2.15 19.99 -5.34
C GLY A 236 1.25 18.81 -5.77
N ALA A 237 0.74 18.02 -4.82
CA ALA A 237 -0.03 16.80 -5.10
C ALA A 237 -1.44 17.02 -5.70
N ARG A 238 -1.86 18.26 -5.96
CA ARG A 238 -3.18 18.62 -6.49
C ARG A 238 -3.44 17.92 -7.84
N MET A 239 -4.68 17.44 -8.04
CA MET A 239 -5.12 16.80 -9.29
C MET A 239 -4.15 15.72 -9.74
N ASN A 240 -3.79 14.84 -8.82
CA ASN A 240 -2.79 13.80 -9.06
C ASN A 240 -3.22 12.47 -8.45
N GLN A 241 -2.79 11.41 -9.08
CA GLN A 241 -2.88 10.07 -8.55
C GLN A 241 -1.48 9.59 -8.22
N ILE A 242 -1.28 9.18 -6.97
CA ILE A 242 0.00 8.68 -6.46
C ILE A 242 -0.20 7.24 -6.01
N LEU A 243 0.61 6.32 -6.52
CA LEU A 243 0.60 4.91 -6.14
C LEU A 243 1.95 4.53 -5.56
N LEU A 244 1.99 4.26 -4.26
CA LEU A 244 3.13 3.68 -3.56
C LEU A 244 3.02 2.16 -3.60
N ARG A 245 3.65 1.52 -4.58
CA ARG A 245 3.58 0.06 -4.76
C ARG A 245 4.34 -0.69 -3.68
N ASP A 246 5.50 -0.18 -3.25
CA ASP A 246 6.29 -0.78 -2.18
C ASP A 246 7.06 0.32 -1.45
N VAL A 247 7.21 0.16 -0.13
CA VAL A 247 8.09 0.98 0.70
C VAL A 247 8.78 0.04 1.68
N THR A 248 10.11 0.06 1.67
CA THR A 248 10.93 -0.78 2.56
C THR A 248 12.05 0.02 3.18
N PHE A 249 12.47 -0.41 4.36
CA PHE A 249 13.55 0.19 5.12
C PHE A 249 14.60 -0.85 5.45
N SER A 250 15.84 -0.41 5.52
CA SER A 250 16.95 -1.23 6.01
C SER A 250 17.96 -0.37 6.75
N ARG A 251 18.74 -1.01 7.60
CA ARG A 251 19.82 -0.38 8.36
C ARG A 251 21.09 -1.19 8.16
N ARG A 252 22.21 -0.48 8.00
CA ARG A 252 23.54 -1.09 7.93
C ARG A 252 24.59 -0.16 8.52
N PRO A 253 25.70 -0.67 9.04
CA PRO A 253 26.87 0.15 9.33
C PRO A 253 27.40 0.78 8.04
N ARG A 254 27.87 2.02 8.12
CA ARG A 254 28.67 2.64 7.08
C ARG A 254 29.98 1.86 6.92
N ALA A 255 30.46 1.72 5.68
CA ALA A 255 31.80 1.19 5.44
C ALA A 255 32.84 2.12 6.05
N GLU A 256 33.79 1.57 6.80
CA GLU A 256 34.96 2.32 7.25
C GLU A 256 35.79 2.70 6.01
N LEU A 257 36.12 3.99 5.89
CA LEU A 257 37.04 4.51 4.87
C LEU A 257 38.48 4.29 5.34
#